data_AF-A0A519M5C0-F1
#
_entry.id   AF-A0A519M5C0-F1
#
_cell.length_a   1.000
_cell.length_b   1.000
_cell.length_c   1.000
_cell.angle_alpha   90.00
_cell.angle_beta   90.00
_cell.angle_gamma   90.00
#
_symmetry.space_group_name_H-M   'P 1'
#
loop_
_entity.id
_entity.type
_entity.pdbx_description
1 polymer ?
#
loop_
_entity_poly.entity_id
_entity_poly.type
_entity_poly.pdbx_seq_one_letter_code
_entity_poly.pdbx_strand_id
1 'polypeptide(L)' 'MLTLCGFSASNYYNKVKLALLEKGLPFTEELAWVGETDRSA' A
#
# COMPACT_ATOMS: atom_id res chain seq x y z
N MET A 1 13.45 -1.25 -0.65
CA MET A 1 12.39 -1.09 -1.67
C MET A 1 11.18 -0.49 -0.97
N LEU A 2 10.47 0.46 -1.57
CA LEU A 2 9.28 1.06 -0.95
C LEU A 2 8.16 0.02 -0.90
N THR A 3 7.50 -0.12 0.24
CA THR A 3 6.30 -0.97 0.39
C THR A 3 5.06 -0.09 0.54
N LEU A 4 4.06 -0.30 -0.30
CA LEU A 4 2.75 0.32 -0.21
C LEU A 4 1.78 -0.65 0.51
N CYS A 5 1.63 -0.47 1.82
CA CYS A 5 0.77 -1.29 2.67
C CYS A 5 -0.69 -0.83 2.64
N GLY A 6 -1.62 -1.78 2.50
CA GLY A 6 -3.06 -1.51 2.53
C GLY A 6 -3.85 -2.48 1.66
N PHE A 7 -4.95 -2.02 1.07
CA PHE A 7 -5.83 -2.84 0.25
C PHE A 7 -6.44 -2.01 -0.87
N SER A 8 -6.56 -2.59 -2.07
CA SER A 8 -6.98 -1.88 -3.30
C SER A 8 -8.44 -1.39 -3.30
N ALA A 9 -9.27 -1.79 -2.33
CA ALA A 9 -10.60 -1.21 -2.15
C ALA A 9 -10.56 0.17 -1.47
N SER A 10 -9.43 0.58 -0.88
CA SER A 10 -9.22 1.92 -0.31
C SER A 10 -8.92 2.95 -1.40
N ASN A 11 -9.74 4.00 -1.48
CA ASN A 11 -9.52 5.12 -2.39
C ASN A 11 -8.21 5.89 -2.08
N TYR A 12 -7.86 6.05 -0.80
CA TYR A 12 -6.62 6.72 -0.39
C TYR A 12 -5.38 5.88 -0.75
N TYR A 13 -5.46 4.55 -0.62
CA TYR A 13 -4.42 3.63 -1.09
C TYR A 13 -4.18 3.81 -2.59
N ASN A 14 -5.26 3.78 -3.38
CA ASN A 14 -5.18 3.92 -4.84
C ASN A 14 -4.66 5.28 -5.28
N LYS A 15 -4.94 6.36 -4.55
CA LYS A 15 -4.37 7.69 -4.83
C LYS A 15 -2.84 7.66 -4.76
N VAL A 16 -2.26 7.02 -3.74
CA VAL A 16 -0.80 6.89 -3.61
C VAL A 16 -0.25 5.95 -4.68
N LYS A 17 -0.92 4.80 -4.92
CA LYS A 17 -0.55 3.85 -5.97
C LYS A 17 -0.42 4.53 -7.33
N LEU A 18 -1.41 5.31 -7.74
CA LEU A 18 -1.37 6.07 -8.98
C LEU A 18 -0.19 7.06 -9.01
N ALA A 19 0.05 7.79 -7.93
CA ALA A 19 1.18 8.72 -7.87
C ALA A 19 2.55 8.02 -8.01
N LEU A 20 2.71 6.82 -7.46
CA LEU A 20 3.94 6.04 -7.58
C LEU A 20 4.14 5.52 -9.01
N LEU A 21 3.07 5.01 -9.63
CA LEU A 21 3.08 4.55 -11.03
C LEU A 21 3.42 5.68 -12.00
N GLU A 22 2.72 6.82 -11.90
CA GLU A 22 2.93 7.99 -12.78
C GLU A 22 4.34 8.59 -12.65
N LYS A 23 4.98 8.42 -11.48
CA LYS A 23 6.35 8.89 -11.24
C LYS A 23 7.42 7.84 -11.59
N GLY A 24 7.04 6.65 -12.03
CA GLY A 24 7.96 5.56 -12.31
C GLY A 24 8.76 5.10 -11.09
N LEU A 25 8.21 5.27 -9.87
CA LEU A 25 8.87 4.86 -8.65
C LEU A 25 8.66 3.37 -8.40
N PRO A 26 9.72 2.57 -8.19
CA PRO A 26 9.57 1.16 -7.89
C PRO A 26 9.01 0.95 -6.47
N PHE A 27 7.95 0.17 -6.35
CA PHE A 27 7.35 -0.23 -5.08
C PHE A 27 6.80 -1.66 -5.15
N THR A 28 6.63 -2.28 -3.99
CA THR A 28 5.88 -3.52 -3.80
C THR A 28 4.62 -3.26 -2.99
N GLU A 29 3.59 -4.09 -3.19
CA GLU A 29 2.33 -4.00 -2.46
C GLU A 29 2.31 -5.05 -1.34
N GLU A 30 1.83 -4.66 -0.17
CA GLU A 30 1.59 -5.57 0.96
C GLU A 30 0.13 -5.42 1.40
N LEU A 31 -0.57 -6.55 1.48
CA LEU A 31 -1.95 -6.57 1.93
C LEU A 31 -2.01 -6.33 3.44
N ALA A 32 -2.66 -5.24 3.85
CA ALA A 32 -2.87 -4.90 5.25
C ALA A 32 -4.34 -4.52 5.48
N TRP A 33 -5.10 -5.39 6.14
CA TRP A 33 -6.51 -5.15 6.43
C TRP A 33 -6.72 -4.22 7.62
N VAL A 34 -7.86 -3.51 7.62
CA VAL A 34 -8.26 -2.71 8.77
C VAL A 34 -8.60 -3.63 9.94
N GLY A 35 -8.06 -3.33 11.11
CA GLY A 35 -8.32 -4.09 12.34
C GLY A 35 -7.40 -5.31 12.53
N GLU A 36 -6.56 -5.62 11.54
CA GLU A 36 -5.45 -6.54 11.72
C GLU A 36 -4.21 -5.78 12.22
N THR A 37 -3.50 -6.38 13.17
CA THR A 37 -2.23 -5.88 13.68
C THR A 37 -1.27 -7.04 13.77
N ASP A 38 0.03 -6.77 13.61
CA ASP A 38 1.04 -7.79 13.81
C ASP A 38 1.00 -8.25 15.27
N ARG A 39 0.72 -9.54 15.47
CA ARG A 39 0.67 -10.15 16.81
C ARG A 39 2.05 -10.34 17.43
N SER A 40 3.11 -10.19 16.63
CA SER A 40 4.51 -10.40 17.01
C SER A 40 5.34 -9.11 17.06
N ALA A 41 4.73 -7.96 16.76
CA ALA A 41 5.39 -6.66 16.82
C ALA A 41 5.67 -6.17 18.25
#